data_AF-W1NNX1-F1
#
_entry.id   AF-W1NNX1-F1
#
_cell.length_a   1.000
_cell.length_b   1.000
_cell.length_c   1.000
_cell.angle_alpha   90.00
_cell.angle_beta   90.00
_cell.angle_gamma   90.00
#
_symmetry.space_group_name_H-M   'P 1'
#
loop_
_entity.id
_entity.type
_entity.pdbx_description
1 polymer ?
#
loop_
_entity_poly.entity_id
_entity_poly.type
_entity_poly.pdbx_seq_one_letter_code
_entity_poly.pdbx_strand_id
1 'polypeptide(L)'
;MIRSNEWQTDRAAMSQHGRQIETIIVDRRFWARCNNVVSITEPLVRVLRLVDCDDKPAMGFLFDAMRCAREAIFENNIWTEEILEVFDRRWRHQLYQDIHAVGNL
;
A
#
# COMPACT_ATOMS: atom_id res chain seq x y z
N MET A 1 2.45 1.31 -27.46
CA MET A 1 1.41 0.56 -26.69
C MET A 1 1.67 -0.94 -26.87
N ILE A 2 1.40 -1.81 -25.90
CA ILE A 2 1.72 -3.27 -26.02
C ILE A 2 1.01 -3.97 -27.19
N ARG A 3 -0.02 -3.37 -27.77
CA ARG A 3 -0.66 -3.86 -29.00
C ARG A 3 -0.44 -2.97 -30.23
N SER A 4 0.51 -2.05 -30.17
CA SER A 4 0.86 -1.22 -31.33
C SER A 4 1.69 -2.01 -32.35
N ASN A 5 1.64 -1.60 -33.62
CA ASN A 5 2.43 -2.21 -34.68
C ASN A 5 3.93 -2.22 -34.35
N GLU A 6 4.44 -1.12 -33.77
CA GLU A 6 5.83 -0.99 -33.33
C GLU A 6 6.23 -2.09 -32.33
N TRP A 7 5.37 -2.36 -31.35
CA TRP A 7 5.59 -3.41 -30.35
C TRP A 7 5.58 -4.80 -30.95
N GLN A 8 4.67 -5.07 -31.90
CA GLN A 8 4.56 -6.37 -32.55
C GLN A 8 5.78 -6.68 -33.44
N THR A 9 6.52 -5.65 -33.87
CA THR A 9 7.76 -5.80 -34.65
C THR A 9 9.04 -5.67 -33.83
N ASP A 10 8.94 -5.33 -32.55
CA ASP A 10 10.10 -5.10 -31.70
C ASP A 10 10.80 -6.42 -31.30
N ARG A 11 12.13 -6.44 -31.39
CA ARG A 11 12.93 -7.64 -31.11
C ARG A 11 12.86 -8.05 -29.63
N ALA A 12 12.79 -7.10 -28.71
CA ALA A 12 12.71 -7.39 -27.27
C ALA A 12 11.29 -7.86 -26.90
N ALA A 13 10.25 -7.26 -27.46
CA ALA A 13 8.86 -7.72 -27.32
C ALA A 13 8.66 -9.14 -27.85
N MET A 14 9.29 -9.50 -28.97
CA MET A 14 9.24 -10.84 -29.56
C MET A 14 10.18 -11.86 -28.88
N SER A 15 10.93 -11.45 -27.86
CA SER A 15 11.68 -12.40 -27.03
C SER A 15 10.73 -13.23 -26.15
N GLN A 16 11.22 -14.32 -25.58
CA GLN A 16 10.44 -15.12 -24.62
C GLN A 16 9.99 -14.28 -23.41
N HIS A 17 10.88 -13.46 -22.87
CA HIS A 17 10.58 -12.57 -21.74
C HIS A 17 9.59 -11.47 -22.14
N GLY A 18 9.73 -10.91 -23.35
CA GLY A 18 8.80 -9.90 -23.87
C GLY A 18 7.36 -10.40 -23.96
N ARG A 19 7.16 -11.63 -24.46
CA ARG A 19 5.84 -12.28 -24.48
C ARG A 19 5.28 -12.59 -23.10
N GLN A 20 6.12 -12.97 -22.14
CA GLN A 20 5.70 -13.17 -20.75
C GLN A 20 5.22 -11.85 -20.12
N ILE A 21 5.96 -10.76 -20.33
CA ILE A 21 5.59 -9.42 -19.87
C ILE A 21 4.26 -8.97 -20.49
N GLU A 22 4.10 -9.17 -21.81
CA GLU A 22 2.84 -8.87 -22.49
C GLU A 22 1.67 -9.64 -21.85
N THR A 23 1.85 -10.93 -21.56
CA THR A 23 0.82 -11.77 -20.92
C THR A 23 0.41 -11.21 -19.55
N ILE A 24 1.37 -10.76 -18.74
CA ILE A 24 1.11 -10.16 -17.42
C ILE A 24 0.37 -8.82 -17.58
N ILE A 25 0.82 -7.96 -18.50
CA ILE A 25 0.26 -6.61 -18.64
C ILE A 25 -1.15 -6.63 -19.26
N VAL A 26 -1.48 -7.60 -20.12
CA VAL A 26 -2.84 -7.73 -20.64
C VAL A 26 -3.79 -8.44 -19.66
N ASP A 27 -3.26 -9.09 -18.61
CA ASP A 27 -4.07 -9.78 -17.60
C ASP A 27 -4.81 -8.79 -16.70
N ARG A 28 -6.14 -8.75 -16.83
CA ARG A 28 -6.99 -7.93 -15.96
C ARG A 28 -6.90 -8.34 -14.49
N ARG A 29 -6.66 -9.62 -14.19
CA ARG A 29 -6.54 -10.11 -12.81
C ARG A 29 -5.26 -9.61 -12.15
N PHE A 30 -4.17 -9.49 -12.93
CA PHE A 30 -2.94 -8.84 -12.46
C PHE A 30 -3.22 -7.41 -12.00
N TRP A 31 -3.86 -6.59 -12.83
CA TRP A 31 -4.20 -5.22 -12.47
C TRP A 31 -5.18 -5.11 -11.30
N ALA A 32 -6.16 -6.02 -11.20
CA ALA A 32 -7.04 -6.07 -10.04
C ALA A 32 -6.26 -6.33 -8.73
N ARG A 33 -5.27 -7.24 -8.74
CA ARG A 33 -4.37 -7.44 -7.59
C ARG A 33 -3.49 -6.22 -7.31
N CYS A 34 -2.96 -5.56 -8.34
CA CYS A 34 -2.20 -4.32 -8.16
C CYS A 34 -3.05 -3.23 -7.52
N ASN A 35 -4.29 -3.05 -7.97
CA ASN A 35 -5.22 -2.10 -7.37
C ASN A 35 -5.46 -2.45 -5.90
N ASN A 36 -5.62 -3.72 -5.56
CA ASN A 36 -5.78 -4.12 -4.16
C ASN A 36 -4.58 -3.71 -3.30
N VAL A 37 -3.35 -3.90 -3.79
CA VAL A 37 -2.13 -3.47 -3.09
C VAL A 37 -2.11 -1.95 -2.92
N VAL A 38 -2.48 -1.19 -3.95
CA VAL A 38 -2.55 0.28 -3.89
C VAL A 38 -3.59 0.73 -2.86
N SER A 39 -4.79 0.17 -2.87
CA SER A 39 -5.86 0.50 -1.92
C SER A 39 -5.46 0.25 -0.46
N ILE A 40 -4.60 -0.74 -0.18
CA ILE A 40 -4.07 -0.98 1.17
C ILE A 40 -2.95 0.02 1.52
N THR A 41 -2.02 0.24 0.59
CA THR A 41 -0.78 0.97 0.86
C THR A 41 -0.96 2.48 0.82
N GLU A 42 -1.87 3.02 0.02
CA GLU A 42 -2.11 4.45 -0.10
C GLU A 42 -2.51 5.11 1.24
N PRO A 43 -3.50 4.60 2.01
CA PRO A 43 -3.84 5.17 3.31
C PRO A 43 -2.67 5.16 4.28
N LEU A 44 -1.83 4.11 4.25
CA LEU A 44 -0.64 4.00 5.10
C LEU A 44 0.43 5.02 4.73
N VAL A 45 0.71 5.20 3.43
CA VAL A 45 1.66 6.21 2.96
C VAL A 45 1.20 7.62 3.35
N ARG A 46 -0.11 7.90 3.35
CA ARG A 46 -0.66 9.17 3.83
C ARG A 46 -0.35 9.39 5.31
N VAL A 47 -0.50 8.37 6.16
CA VAL A 47 -0.11 8.48 7.58
C VAL A 47 1.38 8.72 7.73
N LEU A 48 2.23 7.98 7.02
CA LEU A 48 3.68 8.16 7.09
C LEU A 48 4.09 9.58 6.71
N ARG A 49 3.51 10.14 5.65
CA ARG A 49 3.74 11.54 5.26
C ARG A 49 3.33 12.54 6.35
N LEU A 50 2.33 12.23 7.17
CA LEU A 50 1.94 13.08 8.30
C LEU A 50 2.94 12.98 9.46
N VAL A 51 3.51 11.80 9.70
CA VAL A 51 4.56 11.57 10.71
C VAL A 51 5.88 12.24 10.30
N ASP A 52 6.22 12.18 9.01
CA ASP A 52 7.44 12.73 8.44
C ASP A 52 7.39 14.25 8.22
N CYS A 53 6.24 14.89 8.45
CA CYS A 53 6.13 16.35 8.39
C CYS A 53 6.92 16.96 9.55
N ASP A 54 7.74 17.99 9.27
CA ASP A 54 8.57 18.67 10.29
C ASP A 54 7.73 19.22 11.47
N ASP A 55 6.46 19.54 11.21
CA ASP A 55 5.47 19.82 12.23
C ASP A 55 5.03 18.53 12.92
N LYS A 56 5.64 18.21 14.07
CA LYS A 56 5.26 17.05 14.90
C LYS A 56 3.76 17.11 15.24
N PRO A 57 2.92 16.23 14.66
CA PRO A 57 1.50 16.23 14.98
C PRO A 57 1.29 15.79 16.44
N ALA A 58 0.27 16.33 17.10
CA ALA A 58 -0.13 15.83 18.41
C ALA A 58 -0.49 14.34 18.32
N MET A 59 -0.15 13.54 19.33
CA MET A 59 -0.39 12.08 19.30
C MET A 59 -1.84 11.73 18.96
N GLY A 60 -2.82 12.49 19.44
CA GLY A 60 -4.24 12.28 19.10
C GLY A 60 -4.53 12.34 17.60
N PHE A 61 -3.87 13.24 16.87
CA PHE A 61 -4.01 13.35 15.42
C PHE A 61 -3.43 12.13 14.68
N LEU A 62 -2.32 11.56 15.18
CA LEU A 62 -1.75 10.33 14.61
C LEU A 62 -2.66 9.11 14.83
N PHE A 63 -3.26 8.99 16.02
CA PHE A 63 -4.25 7.96 16.31
C PHE A 63 -5.47 8.09 15.38
N ASP A 64 -5.98 9.31 15.17
CA ASP A 64 -7.09 9.55 14.26
C ASP A 64 -6.74 9.25 12.80
N ALA A 65 -5.56 9.68 12.33
CA ALA A 65 -5.10 9.39 10.97
C ALA A 65 -4.98 7.88 10.74
N MET A 66 -4.48 7.12 11.72
CA MET A 66 -4.41 5.67 11.63
C MET A 66 -5.75 4.97 11.71
N ARG A 67 -6.68 5.47 12.53
CA ARG A 67 -8.06 4.98 12.54
C ARG A 67 -8.72 5.15 11.18
N CYS A 68 -8.59 6.33 10.57
CA CYS A 68 -9.10 6.62 9.23
C CYS A 68 -8.43 5.74 8.16
N ALA A 69 -7.12 5.51 8.24
CA ALA A 69 -6.42 4.61 7.33
C ALA A 69 -6.95 3.17 7.45
N ARG A 70 -7.19 2.70 8.67
CA ARG A 70 -7.79 1.39 8.93
C ARG A 70 -9.19 1.29 8.31
N GLU A 71 -10.05 2.26 8.55
CA GLU A 71 -11.42 2.33 8.00
C GLU A 71 -11.43 2.30 6.47
N ALA A 72 -10.56 3.09 5.83
CA ALA A 72 -10.45 3.13 4.37
C ALA A 72 -10.06 1.77 3.76
N ILE A 73 -9.19 1.01 4.43
CA ILE A 73 -8.84 -0.34 3.96
C ILE A 73 -10.06 -1.26 4.17
N PHE A 74 -10.87 -1.05 5.23
CA PHE A 74 -11.99 -1.93 5.63
C PHE A 74 -13.15 -1.82 4.65
N GLU A 75 -13.47 -0.60 4.25
CA GLU A 75 -14.50 -0.33 3.24
C GLU A 75 -14.18 -0.98 1.89
N ASN A 76 -12.90 -1.13 1.56
CA ASN A 76 -12.49 -1.82 0.33
C ASN A 76 -12.64 -3.35 0.40
N ASN A 77 -12.91 -3.93 1.58
CA ASN A 77 -13.11 -5.36 1.79
C ASN A 77 -11.94 -6.26 1.33
N ILE A 78 -10.72 -5.69 1.32
CA ILE A 78 -9.47 -6.37 0.91
C ILE A 78 -8.74 -6.96 2.14
N TRP A 79 -9.24 -6.74 3.36
CA TRP A 79 -8.59 -7.23 4.57
C TRP A 79 -8.57 -8.76 4.66
N THR A 80 -7.38 -9.28 4.92
CA THR A 80 -7.16 -10.63 5.44
C THR A 80 -6.54 -10.53 6.82
N GLU A 81 -6.59 -11.61 7.60
CA GLU A 81 -5.95 -11.72 8.91
C GLU A 81 -4.44 -11.43 8.83
N GLU A 82 -3.79 -11.81 7.73
CA GLU A 82 -2.38 -11.50 7.45
C GLU A 82 -2.11 -9.99 7.33
N ILE A 83 -3.03 -9.23 6.72
CA ILE A 83 -2.91 -7.77 6.59
C ILE A 83 -3.08 -7.11 7.96
N LEU A 84 -4.01 -7.61 8.79
CA LEU A 84 -4.18 -7.16 10.19
C LEU A 84 -2.91 -7.38 10.99
N GLU A 85 -2.32 -8.57 10.90
CA GLU A 85 -1.10 -8.88 11.64
C GLU A 85 0.08 -8.00 11.22
N VAL A 86 0.24 -7.75 9.91
CA VAL A 86 1.27 -6.83 9.39
C VAL A 86 1.04 -5.40 9.90
N PHE A 87 -0.21 -4.94 9.88
CA PHE A 87 -0.57 -3.61 10.35
C PHE A 87 -0.29 -3.44 11.85
N ASP A 88 -0.82 -4.35 12.67
CA ASP A 88 -0.65 -4.33 14.12
C ASP A 88 0.81 -4.42 14.53
N ARG A 89 1.58 -5.30 13.85
CA ARG A 89 3.02 -5.40 14.06
C ARG A 89 3.72 -4.08 13.74
N ARG A 90 3.41 -3.43 12.62
CA ARG A 90 4.05 -2.15 12.27
C ARG A 90 3.66 -1.03 13.21
N TRP A 91 2.37 -0.94 13.56
CA TRP A 91 1.85 0.04 14.51
C TRP A 91 2.53 -0.07 15.87
N ARG A 92 2.61 -1.29 16.44
CA ARG A 92 3.26 -1.54 17.73
C ARG A 92 4.74 -1.19 17.73
N HIS A 93 5.47 -1.55 16.67
CA HIS A 93 6.91 -1.35 16.63
C HIS A 93 7.34 0.08 16.25
N GLN A 94 6.53 0.84 15.50
CA GLN A 94 6.93 2.15 14.98
C GLN A 94 6.26 3.34 15.69
N LEU A 95 5.03 3.17 16.19
CA LEU A 95 4.25 4.25 16.79
C LEU A 95 3.94 4.02 18.28
N TYR A 96 3.97 2.78 18.74
CA TYR A 96 3.65 2.37 20.11
C TYR A 96 4.88 1.81 20.84
N GLN A 97 6.06 2.42 20.69
CA GLN A 97 7.16 2.16 21.62
C GLN A 97 6.99 3.04 22.86
N ASP A 98 7.12 2.42 24.04
CA ASP A 98 6.75 2.80 25.42
C ASP A 98 7.04 4.23 25.93
N ILE A 99 7.57 5.16 25.13
CA ILE A 99 7.86 6.52 25.58
C ILE A 99 6.64 7.43 25.73
N HIS A 100 5.43 6.98 25.36
CA HIS A 100 4.19 7.78 25.43
C HIS A 100 3.11 7.26 26.39
N ALA A 101 3.34 6.13 27.09
CA ALA A 101 2.37 5.59 28.06
C ALA A 101 2.54 6.15 29.49
N VAL A 102 3.55 6.98 29.77
CA VAL A 102 3.84 7.53 31.13
C VAL A 102 3.18 8.91 31.34
N GLY A 103 1.97 9.08 30.81
CA GLY A 103 1.20 10.33 30.90
C GLY A 103 -0.10 10.22 31.70
N ASN A 104 -0.35 9.10 32.38
CA ASN A 104 -1.43 8.94 33.35
C ASN A 104 -1.10 7.78 34.31
N LEU A 105 -0.45 8.11 35.43
CA LEU A 105 -0.65 7.53 36.76
C LEU A 105 0.04 8.45 37.79
#